data_AF-A0A2S8PBM7-F1
#
_entry.id   AF-A0A2S8PBM7-F1
#
_cell.length_a   1.000
_cell.length_b   1.000
_cell.length_c   1.000
_cell.angle_alpha   90.00
_cell.angle_beta   90.00
_cell.angle_gamma   90.00
#
_symmetry.space_group_name_H-M   'P 1'
#
loop_
_entity.id
_entity.type
_entity.pdbx_description
1 polymer ?
#
loop_
_entity_poly.entity_id
_entity_poly.type
_entity_poly.pdbx_seq_one_letter_code
_entity_poly.pdbx_strand_id
1 'polypeptide(L)'
;KGNFPAFSDIPADEIIDETLQTIAECGIAIEINTSGKTKLSGGWYPADAILERALHFGVDVTFGSDAHVPGRVGDERDEVARRLKDIGFREWVYFKGKDKKVVPL
;
A
#
# COMPACT_ATOMS: atom_id res chain seq x y z
N LYS A 1 1.10 -0.91 -13.83
CA LYS A 1 1.42 -2.22 -13.19
C LYS A 1 0.18 -3.12 -13.11
N GLY A 2 0.37 -4.44 -13.02
CA GLY A 2 -0.66 -5.46 -13.27
C GLY A 2 -0.11 -6.62 -14.12
N ASN A 3 -1.00 -7.33 -14.81
CA ASN A 3 -0.62 -8.23 -15.91
C ASN A 3 -0.22 -7.48 -17.20
N PHE A 4 -0.02 -6.16 -17.11
CA PHE A 4 0.42 -5.29 -18.21
C PHE A 4 1.55 -4.36 -17.72
N PRO A 5 2.81 -4.83 -17.71
CA PRO A 5 3.94 -4.08 -17.16
C PRO A 5 4.19 -2.73 -17.83
N ALA A 6 3.98 -2.61 -19.14
CA ALA A 6 4.19 -1.40 -19.93
C ALA A 6 3.36 -0.19 -19.45
N PHE A 7 2.26 -0.41 -18.71
CA PHE A 7 1.47 0.70 -18.14
C PHE A 7 2.26 1.47 -17.07
N SER A 8 3.34 0.89 -16.55
CA SER A 8 4.22 1.56 -15.57
C SER A 8 5.12 2.60 -16.22
N ASP A 9 5.24 2.57 -17.55
CA ASP A 9 6.05 3.52 -18.32
C ASP A 9 5.25 4.77 -18.71
N ILE A 10 3.94 4.78 -18.43
CA ILE A 10 3.07 5.94 -18.63
C ILE A 10 3.40 6.96 -17.54
N PRO A 11 3.88 8.18 -17.88
CA PRO A 11 4.14 9.21 -16.89
C PRO A 11 2.86 9.57 -16.13
N ALA A 12 2.91 9.49 -14.81
CA ALA A 12 1.75 9.74 -13.96
C ALA A 12 2.12 10.38 -12.62
N ASP A 13 3.34 10.88 -12.46
CA ASP A 13 3.84 11.37 -11.18
C ASP A 13 2.96 12.47 -10.59
N GLU A 14 2.61 13.49 -11.38
CA GLU A 14 1.74 14.60 -10.94
C GLU A 14 0.37 14.09 -10.47
N ILE A 15 -0.27 13.23 -11.27
CA ILE A 15 -1.59 12.67 -10.93
C ILE A 15 -1.52 11.78 -9.69
N ILE A 16 -0.43 11.03 -9.50
CA ILE A 16 -0.23 10.24 -8.28
C ILE A 16 -0.06 11.18 -7.06
N ASP A 17 0.57 12.35 -7.20
CA ASP A 17 0.83 13.27 -6.09
C ASP A 17 -0.49 13.91 -5.67
N GLU A 18 -1.25 14.41 -6.64
CA GLU A 18 -2.59 14.96 -6.44
C GLU A 18 -3.54 13.92 -5.80
N THR A 19 -3.46 12.67 -6.26
CA THR A 19 -4.26 11.58 -5.70
C THR A 19 -3.89 11.30 -4.24
N LEU A 20 -2.60 11.20 -3.92
CA LEU A 20 -2.14 10.95 -2.55
C LEU A 20 -2.48 12.11 -1.61
N GLN A 21 -2.33 13.36 -2.08
CA GLN A 21 -2.75 14.55 -1.33
C GLN A 21 -4.25 14.50 -1.02
N THR A 22 -5.08 14.22 -2.02
CA THR A 22 -6.53 14.08 -1.84
C THR A 22 -6.89 12.97 -0.84
N ILE A 23 -6.20 11.83 -0.91
CA ILE A 23 -6.39 10.71 0.02
C ILE A 23 -6.06 11.14 1.45
N ALA A 24 -4.94 11.84 1.65
CA ALA A 24 -4.52 12.36 2.96
C ALA A 24 -5.55 13.37 3.51
N GLU A 25 -5.98 14.34 2.69
CA GLU A 25 -7.01 15.33 3.05
C GLU A 25 -8.34 14.68 3.45
N CYS A 26 -8.71 13.59 2.79
CA CYS A 26 -9.92 12.83 3.11
C CYS A 26 -9.75 11.89 4.33
N GLY A 27 -8.54 11.74 4.87
CA GLY A 27 -8.24 10.83 5.99
C GLY A 27 -8.43 9.35 5.65
N ILE A 28 -8.26 8.99 4.38
CA ILE A 28 -8.41 7.62 3.84
C ILE A 28 -7.06 6.91 3.86
N ALA A 29 -7.07 5.60 4.10
CA ALA A 29 -5.87 4.77 4.02
C ALA A 29 -5.73 4.08 2.67
N ILE A 30 -4.49 3.89 2.20
CA ILE A 30 -4.18 3.04 1.05
C ILE A 30 -3.75 1.63 1.50
N GLU A 31 -4.08 0.63 0.70
CA GLU A 31 -3.71 -0.76 0.99
C GLU A 31 -2.34 -1.12 0.38
N ILE A 32 -1.48 -1.71 1.20
CA ILE A 32 -0.36 -2.52 0.74
C ILE A 32 -0.87 -3.93 0.46
N ASN A 33 -0.98 -4.24 -0.82
CA ASN A 33 -1.51 -5.49 -1.32
C ASN A 33 -0.39 -6.42 -1.82
N THR A 34 -0.18 -7.54 -1.12
CA THR A 34 0.92 -8.48 -1.44
C THR A 34 0.61 -9.41 -2.61
N SER A 35 -0.62 -9.42 -3.15
CA SER A 35 -0.94 -10.22 -4.33
C SER A 35 -0.26 -9.76 -5.61
N GLY A 36 0.29 -8.54 -5.63
CA GLY A 36 1.07 -8.02 -6.77
C GLY A 36 2.19 -8.95 -7.22
N LYS A 37 2.77 -9.72 -6.29
CA LYS A 37 3.90 -10.64 -6.57
C LYS A 37 3.49 -11.83 -7.42
N THR A 38 2.18 -12.12 -7.46
CA THR A 38 1.59 -13.17 -8.30
C THR A 38 1.30 -12.69 -9.72
N LYS A 39 1.49 -11.40 -10.01
CA LYS A 39 1.24 -10.77 -11.31
C LYS A 39 2.55 -10.53 -12.05
N LEU A 40 2.45 -10.26 -13.35
CA LEU A 40 3.64 -10.00 -14.19
C LEU A 40 4.45 -8.77 -13.74
N SER A 41 3.85 -7.83 -13.02
CA SER A 41 4.57 -6.67 -12.49
C SER A 41 5.55 -6.99 -11.36
N GLY A 42 5.37 -8.11 -10.66
CA GLY A 42 6.13 -8.43 -9.44
C GLY A 42 5.89 -7.44 -8.29
N GLY A 43 6.44 -7.74 -7.12
CA GLY A 43 6.39 -6.87 -5.93
C GLY A 43 5.00 -6.67 -5.35
N TRP A 44 4.81 -5.61 -4.58
CA TRP A 44 3.50 -5.27 -3.98
C TRP A 44 2.83 -4.11 -4.70
N TYR A 45 1.55 -3.91 -4.40
CA TYR A 45 0.87 -2.65 -4.69
C TYR A 45 0.68 -1.83 -3.42
N PRO A 46 0.85 -0.50 -3.47
CA PRO A 46 1.60 0.20 -4.50
C PRO A 46 3.11 -0.12 -4.39
N ALA A 47 3.91 0.40 -5.33
CA ALA A 47 5.36 0.25 -5.28
C ALA A 47 5.98 1.19 -4.24
N ASP A 48 7.19 0.88 -3.76
CA ASP A 48 7.90 1.66 -2.73
C ASP A 48 7.99 3.16 -3.02
N ALA A 49 8.26 3.55 -4.26
CA ALA A 49 8.31 4.97 -4.65
C ALA A 49 6.98 5.73 -4.38
N ILE A 50 5.84 5.03 -4.48
CA ILE A 50 4.53 5.59 -4.14
C ILE A 50 4.33 5.56 -2.61
N LEU A 51 4.85 4.54 -1.91
CA LEU A 51 4.79 4.48 -0.44
C LEU A 51 5.62 5.60 0.22
N GLU A 52 6.79 5.93 -0.33
CA GLU A 52 7.62 7.05 0.12
C GLU A 52 6.87 8.39 -0.02
N ARG A 53 6.16 8.57 -1.15
CA ARG A 53 5.31 9.75 -1.37
C ARG A 53 4.07 9.76 -0.49
N ALA A 54 3.46 8.60 -0.27
CA ALA A 54 2.34 8.45 0.66
C ALA A 54 2.75 8.86 2.08
N LEU A 55 3.93 8.44 2.55
CA LEU A 55 4.50 8.89 3.81
C LEU A 55 4.70 10.42 3.83
N HIS A 56 5.27 10.97 2.76
CA HIS A 56 5.51 12.41 2.63
C HIS A 56 4.24 13.25 2.78
N PHE A 57 3.13 12.82 2.17
CA PHE A 57 1.84 13.52 2.27
C PHE A 57 1.01 13.15 3.50
N GLY A 58 1.49 12.23 4.35
CA GLY A 58 0.76 11.81 5.56
C GLY A 58 -0.43 10.90 5.29
N VAL A 59 -0.37 10.08 4.24
CA VAL A 59 -1.38 9.07 3.92
C VAL A 59 -1.26 7.89 4.88
N ASP A 60 -2.38 7.51 5.51
CA ASP A 60 -2.47 6.29 6.31
C ASP A 60 -2.31 5.04 5.43
N VAL A 61 -1.75 3.97 6.00
CA VAL A 61 -1.54 2.70 5.31
C VAL A 61 -2.25 1.55 6.00
N THR A 62 -2.79 0.60 5.23
CA THR A 62 -3.37 -0.68 5.71
C THR A 62 -2.73 -1.85 4.97
N PHE A 63 -2.89 -3.07 5.47
CA PHE A 63 -2.36 -4.29 4.86
C PHE A 63 -3.48 -5.22 4.37
N GLY A 64 -3.26 -5.85 3.21
CA GLY A 64 -4.11 -6.93 2.70
C GLY A 64 -3.32 -7.92 1.84
N SER A 65 -3.51 -9.23 2.02
CA SER A 65 -2.83 -10.22 1.18
C SER A 65 -3.62 -10.61 -0.09
N ASP A 66 -4.89 -10.21 -0.14
CA ASP A 66 -5.84 -10.55 -1.20
C ASP A 66 -5.86 -12.06 -1.48
N ALA A 67 -6.02 -12.81 -0.39
CA ALA A 67 -5.96 -14.26 -0.36
C ALA A 67 -7.23 -14.87 -0.96
N HIS A 68 -7.07 -15.61 -2.04
CA HIS A 68 -8.11 -16.43 -2.65
C HIS A 68 -7.99 -17.92 -2.28
N VAL A 69 -7.00 -18.26 -1.46
CA VAL A 69 -6.81 -19.59 -0.86
C VAL A 69 -6.35 -19.45 0.60
N PRO A 70 -6.69 -20.39 1.49
CA PRO A 70 -6.37 -20.26 2.92
C PRO A 70 -4.87 -20.05 3.21
N GLY A 71 -3.99 -20.71 2.45
CA GLY A 71 -2.54 -20.61 2.62
C GLY A 71 -1.94 -19.23 2.33
N ARG A 72 -2.71 -18.30 1.76
CA ARG A 72 -2.25 -16.92 1.49
C ARG A 72 -2.81 -15.88 2.47
N VAL A 73 -3.56 -16.29 3.48
CA VAL A 73 -4.05 -15.35 4.50
C VAL A 73 -2.85 -14.79 5.26
N GLY A 74 -2.68 -13.46 5.23
CA GLY A 74 -1.55 -12.80 5.89
C GLY A 74 -0.19 -13.00 5.20
N ASP A 75 -0.19 -13.45 3.94
CA ASP A 75 1.01 -13.66 3.12
C ASP A 75 1.88 -12.39 3.07
N GLU A 76 3.15 -12.52 3.47
CA GLU A 76 4.16 -11.47 3.59
C GLU A 76 3.85 -10.31 4.55
N ARG A 77 2.97 -10.51 5.55
CA ARG A 77 2.60 -9.45 6.50
C ARG A 77 3.82 -8.87 7.24
N ASP A 78 4.74 -9.72 7.69
CA ASP A 78 5.88 -9.30 8.50
C ASP A 78 6.96 -8.61 7.64
N GLU A 79 7.11 -9.01 6.38
CA GLU A 79 7.93 -8.34 5.37
C GLU A 79 7.40 -6.95 5.05
N VAL A 80 6.09 -6.81 4.86
CA VAL A 80 5.44 -5.50 4.66
C VAL A 80 5.69 -4.59 5.86
N ALA A 81 5.48 -5.10 7.08
CA ALA A 81 5.70 -4.31 8.29
C ALA A 81 7.16 -3.84 8.40
N ARG A 82 8.13 -4.71 8.10
CA ARG A 82 9.55 -4.36 8.07
C ARG A 82 9.84 -3.27 7.03
N ARG A 83 9.33 -3.44 5.80
CA ARG A 83 9.58 -2.48 4.73
C ARG A 83 8.97 -1.11 5.00
N LEU A 84 7.77 -1.06 5.57
CA LEU A 84 7.13 0.19 5.98
C LEU A 84 7.96 0.93 7.05
N LYS A 85 8.55 0.20 8.01
CA LYS A 85 9.50 0.78 8.98
C LYS A 85 10.75 1.33 8.31
N ASP A 86 11.31 0.60 7.35
CA ASP A 86 12.50 1.05 6.60
C ASP A 86 12.22 2.34 5.81
N ILE A 87 11.00 2.50 5.27
CA ILE A 87 10.56 3.72 4.58
C ILE A 87 10.34 4.88 5.57
N GLY A 88 9.90 4.58 6.81
CA GLY A 88 9.73 5.57 7.88
C GLY A 88 8.34 5.64 8.49
N PHE A 89 7.42 4.76 8.08
CA PHE A 89 6.13 4.61 8.76
C PHE A 89 6.32 4.06 10.17
N ARG A 90 5.47 4.51 11.10
CA ARG A 90 5.50 4.08 12.51
C ARG A 90 4.28 3.26 12.92
N GLU A 91 3.21 3.41 12.17
CA GLU A 91 1.92 2.81 12.41
C GLU A 91 1.26 2.47 11.07
N TRP A 92 0.32 1.54 11.14
CA TRP A 92 -0.65 1.25 10.09
C TRP A 92 -2.04 1.21 10.72
N VAL A 93 -3.07 1.19 9.89
CA VAL A 93 -4.46 1.21 10.34
C VAL A 93 -5.19 -0.05 9.91
N TYR A 94 -6.20 -0.43 10.69
CA TYR A 94 -7.24 -1.36 10.28
C TYR A 94 -8.60 -0.80 10.68
N PHE A 95 -9.68 -1.40 10.19
CA PHE A 95 -11.04 -0.90 10.45
C PHE A 95 -11.89 -1.96 11.17
N LYS A 96 -12.64 -1.52 12.18
CA LYS A 96 -13.63 -2.35 12.88
C LYS A 96 -14.95 -1.60 12.96
N GLY A 97 -15.99 -2.10 12.30
CA GLY A 97 -17.28 -1.41 12.26
C GLY A 97 -17.21 -0.03 11.62
N LYS A 98 -16.38 0.12 10.58
CA LYS A 98 -16.05 1.41 9.91
C LYS A 98 -15.27 2.42 10.77
N ASP A 99 -14.88 2.04 11.99
CA ASP A 99 -14.04 2.86 12.84
C ASP A 99 -12.55 2.54 12.62
N LYS A 100 -11.75 3.58 12.38
CA LYS A 100 -10.31 3.48 12.10
C LYS A 100 -9.55 3.17 13.38
N LYS A 101 -8.70 2.15 13.36
CA LYS A 101 -7.85 1.71 14.46
C LYS A 101 -6.40 1.83 14.04
N VAL A 102 -5.68 2.71 14.71
CA VAL A 102 -4.25 2.92 14.53
C VAL A 102 -3.50 1.95 15.44
N VAL A 103 -2.54 1.22 14.89
CA VAL A 103 -1.68 0.31 15.67
C VAL A 103 -0.23 0.43 15.22
N PRO A 104 0.74 0.23 16.14
CA PRO A 104 2.15 0.31 15.79
C PRO A 104 2.54 -0.77 14.78
N LEU A 105 3.49 -0.42 13.90
CA LEU A 105 4.15 -1.36 13.01
C LEU A 105 5.18 -2.20 13.78
#